data_AF-A0A6N2CND5-F1
#
_entry.id   AF-A0A6N2CND5-F1
#
_cell.length_a   1.000
_cell.length_b   1.000
_cell.length_c   1.000
_cell.angle_alpha   90.00
_cell.angle_beta   90.00
_cell.angle_gamma   90.00
#
_symmetry.space_group_name_H-M   'P 1'
#
loop_
_entity.id
_entity.type
_entity.pdbx_description
1 polymer ?
#
loop_
_entity_poly.entity_id
_entity_poly.type
_entity_poly.pdbx_seq_one_letter_code
_entity_poly.pdbx_strand_id
1 'polypeptide(L)'
;MPPLERVSSAQLSQGLTADGRLYIRFHRDPAKTDITYLVEASTDLIDWSDLRFDSSTEPFEPNSDGELHEVSIEIDGEPKRFLRLRVMGD
;
A
#
# COMPACT_ATOMS: atom_id res chain seq x y z
N MET A 1 -19.00 -1.11 -24.20
CA MET A 1 -17.72 -1.68 -23.74
C MET A 1 -17.95 -2.38 -22.42
N PRO A 2 -17.47 -3.62 -22.24
CA PRO A 2 -17.63 -4.32 -20.98
C PRO A 2 -16.71 -3.69 -19.91
N PRO A 3 -17.09 -3.75 -18.61
CA PRO A 3 -16.33 -3.11 -17.52
C PRO A 3 -14.90 -3.65 -17.32
N LEU A 4 -14.56 -4.77 -17.97
CA LEU A 4 -13.33 -5.53 -17.76
C LEU A 4 -12.11 -4.97 -18.52
N GLU A 5 -12.29 -4.06 -19.49
CA GLU A 5 -11.18 -3.45 -20.25
C GLU A 5 -10.55 -2.22 -19.56
N ARG A 6 -11.07 -1.78 -18.41
CA ARG A 6 -10.47 -0.66 -17.63
C ARG A 6 -9.34 -1.08 -16.70
N VAL A 7 -8.96 -2.35 -16.71
CA VAL A 7 -7.75 -2.82 -16.02
C VAL A 7 -6.60 -2.86 -17.04
N SER A 8 -6.41 -1.77 -17.79
CA SER A 8 -5.23 -1.59 -18.63
C SER A 8 -3.99 -1.49 -17.74
N SER A 9 -2.87 -2.07 -18.19
CA SER A 9 -1.43 -1.97 -17.85
C SER A 9 -0.89 -1.11 -16.67
N ALA A 10 -1.67 -0.16 -16.16
CA ALA A 10 -1.51 0.55 -14.90
C ALA A 10 -1.97 -0.29 -13.67
N GLN A 11 -1.98 -1.62 -13.76
CA GLN A 11 -1.96 -2.44 -12.55
C GLN A 11 -0.64 -2.16 -11.85
N LEU A 12 -0.70 -1.33 -10.82
CA LEU A 12 0.36 -1.13 -9.84
C LEU A 12 0.93 -2.51 -9.51
N SER A 13 2.17 -2.79 -9.92
CA SER A 13 2.72 -4.11 -9.65
C SER A 13 2.90 -4.19 -8.15
N GLN A 14 2.14 -5.07 -7.52
CA GLN A 14 2.28 -5.41 -6.10
C GLN A 14 3.01 -6.74 -6.03
N GLY A 15 3.73 -7.00 -4.95
CA GLY A 15 4.24 -8.34 -4.74
C GLY A 15 5.48 -8.42 -3.88
N LEU A 16 6.14 -9.56 -4.01
CA LEU A 16 7.38 -9.87 -3.31
C LEU A 16 8.56 -9.47 -4.19
N THR A 17 9.49 -8.70 -3.65
CA THR A 17 10.77 -8.35 -4.27
C THR A 17 11.77 -9.52 -4.21
N ALA A 18 12.84 -9.44 -4.99
CA ALA A 18 13.89 -10.46 -5.01
C ALA A 18 14.68 -10.58 -3.69
N ASP A 19 14.69 -9.53 -2.87
CA ASP A 19 15.29 -9.46 -1.53
C ASP A 19 14.32 -9.89 -0.41
N GLY A 20 13.14 -10.40 -0.76
CA GLY A 20 12.19 -10.93 0.24
C GLY A 20 11.44 -9.83 1.00
N ARG A 21 11.12 -8.72 0.33
CA ARG A 21 10.24 -7.68 0.87
C ARG A 21 8.90 -7.73 0.16
N LEU A 22 7.82 -7.72 0.92
CA LEU A 22 6.47 -7.56 0.37
C LEU A 22 6.19 -6.07 0.27
N TYR A 23 5.76 -5.59 -0.90
CA TYR A 23 5.51 -4.17 -1.11
C TYR A 23 4.13 -3.89 -1.70
N ILE A 24 3.60 -2.72 -1.36
CA ILE A 24 2.41 -2.13 -1.94
C ILE A 24 2.69 -0.72 -2.45
N ARG A 25 2.28 -0.43 -3.68
CA ARG A 25 2.33 0.90 -4.31
C ARG A 25 0.95 1.47 -4.50
N PHE A 26 0.80 2.78 -4.30
CA PHE A 26 -0.47 3.48 -4.51
C PHE A 26 -0.27 4.97 -4.81
N HIS A 27 -1.23 5.57 -5.51
CA HIS A 27 -1.25 7.01 -5.71
C HIS A 27 -1.71 7.71 -4.44
N ARG A 28 -0.97 8.73 -4.03
CA ARG A 28 -1.30 9.65 -2.94
C ARG A 28 -1.10 11.08 -3.42
N ASP A 29 -2.07 11.92 -3.12
CA ASP A 29 -1.94 13.37 -3.26
C ASP A 29 -1.75 13.95 -1.85
N PRO A 30 -0.53 14.39 -1.48
CA PRO A 30 -0.28 14.92 -0.15
C PRO A 30 -0.99 16.26 0.13
N ALA A 31 -1.53 16.92 -0.90
CA ALA A 31 -2.33 18.12 -0.73
C ALA A 31 -3.78 17.81 -0.29
N LYS A 32 -4.25 16.57 -0.43
CA LYS A 32 -5.58 16.14 0.00
C LYS A 32 -5.55 15.67 1.45
N THR A 33 -5.80 16.61 2.36
CA THR A 33 -5.77 16.36 3.80
C THR A 33 -7.06 15.76 4.36
N ASP A 34 -8.10 15.67 3.53
CA ASP A 34 -9.41 15.06 3.82
C ASP A 34 -9.42 13.54 3.56
N ILE A 35 -8.31 12.99 3.08
CA ILE A 35 -8.15 11.57 2.78
C ILE A 35 -6.99 11.02 3.60
N THR A 36 -7.27 9.97 4.38
CA THR A 36 -6.27 9.20 5.11
C THR A 36 -6.02 7.86 4.44
N TYR A 37 -4.75 7.54 4.22
CA TYR A 37 -4.26 6.29 3.67
C TYR A 37 -3.54 5.50 4.77
N LEU A 38 -3.97 4.26 4.99
CA LEU A 38 -3.35 3.34 5.94
C LEU A 38 -2.87 2.10 5.21
N VAL A 39 -1.64 1.67 5.47
CA VAL A 39 -1.18 0.34 5.06
C VAL A 39 -1.13 -0.54 6.29
N GLU A 40 -1.86 -1.65 6.24
CA GLU A 40 -1.94 -2.64 7.31
C GLU A 40 -1.40 -3.97 6.79
N ALA A 41 -0.71 -4.71 7.66
CA ALA A 41 -0.24 -6.05 7.40
C ALA A 41 -1.07 -7.08 8.18
N SER A 42 -1.10 -8.30 7.68
CA SER A 42 -1.75 -9.44 8.34
C SER A 42 -1.04 -10.73 7.98
N THR A 43 -1.10 -11.71 8.89
CA THR A 43 -0.62 -13.08 8.65
C THR A 43 -1.77 -14.06 8.40
N ASP A 44 -3.01 -13.69 8.75
CA ASP A 44 -4.18 -14.57 8.76
C ASP A 44 -5.43 -14.00 8.04
N LEU A 45 -5.34 -12.79 7.49
CA LEU A 45 -6.42 -12.03 6.86
C LEU A 45 -7.55 -11.59 7.80
N ILE A 46 -7.45 -11.86 9.10
CA ILE A 46 -8.47 -11.54 10.11
C ILE A 46 -7.97 -10.38 10.97
N ASP A 47 -6.76 -10.50 11.53
CA ASP A 47 -6.13 -9.45 12.32
C ASP A 47 -5.31 -8.52 11.41
N TRP A 48 -5.66 -7.23 11.43
CA TRP A 48 -5.03 -6.16 10.66
C TRP A 48 -4.46 -5.06 11.57
N SER A 49 -4.18 -5.38 12.83
CA SER A 49 -3.64 -4.43 13.81
C SER A 49 -2.19 -4.03 13.56
N ASP A 50 -1.47 -4.75 12.68
CA ASP A 50 -0.09 -4.44 12.28
C ASP A 50 -0.06 -3.26 11.28
N LEU A 51 -0.08 -2.03 11.81
CA LEU A 51 -0.02 -0.79 11.03
C LEU A 51 1.40 -0.55 10.51
N ARG A 52 1.53 -0.38 9.20
CA ARG A 52 2.81 -0.20 8.48
C ARG A 52 3.00 1.18 7.90
N PHE A 53 1.93 1.92 7.68
CA PHE A 53 1.97 3.30 7.23
C PHE A 53 0.67 4.01 7.61
N ASP A 54 0.76 5.27 8.03
CA ASP A 54 -0.37 6.16 8.27
C ASP A 54 -0.08 7.57 7.78
N SER A 55 -0.82 8.00 6.76
CA SER A 55 -0.62 9.31 6.14
C SER A 55 -0.99 10.51 7.01
N SER A 56 -1.72 10.30 8.11
CA SER A 56 -2.13 11.36 9.05
C SER A 56 -1.04 11.72 10.05
N THR A 57 -0.19 10.74 10.41
CA THR A 57 0.89 10.90 11.38
C THR A 57 2.26 11.08 10.74
N GLU A 58 2.41 10.70 9.47
CA GLU A 58 3.67 10.83 8.73
C GLU A 58 3.66 12.08 7.84
N PRO A 59 4.31 13.18 8.28
CA PRO A 59 4.36 14.41 7.52
C PRO A 59 5.31 14.23 6.33
N PHE A 60 4.70 14.10 5.15
CA PHE A 60 5.37 14.30 3.85
C PHE A 60 6.60 13.43 3.60
N GLU A 61 6.44 12.10 3.53
CA GLU A 61 7.33 11.36 2.63
C GLU A 61 6.98 11.74 1.18
N PRO A 62 7.90 12.37 0.42
CA PRO A 62 7.69 12.59 -1.00
C PRO A 62 7.54 11.22 -1.67
N ASN A 63 6.70 11.14 -2.70
CA ASN A 63 6.60 9.95 -3.54
C ASN A 63 8.01 9.61 -4.04
N SER A 64 8.62 8.56 -3.47
CA SER A 64 9.96 8.15 -3.84
C SER A 64 9.93 7.68 -5.29
N ASP A 65 10.66 8.40 -6.14
CA ASP A 65 10.88 8.12 -7.57
C ASP A 65 9.64 8.16 -8.50
N GLY A 66 8.55 8.87 -8.17
CA GLY A 66 7.44 9.07 -9.14
C GLY A 66 6.10 9.63 -8.63
N GLU A 67 5.00 9.30 -9.33
CA GLU A 67 3.60 9.62 -8.94
C GLU A 67 3.02 8.68 -7.86
N LEU A 68 3.82 7.74 -7.37
CA LEU A 68 3.41 6.63 -6.52
C LEU A 68 4.15 6.66 -5.19
N HIS A 69 3.42 6.37 -4.13
CA HIS A 69 3.97 6.07 -2.82
C HIS A 69 4.13 4.55 -2.69
N GLU A 70 5.26 4.10 -2.14
CA GLU A 70 5.57 2.69 -1.94
C GLU A 70 5.79 2.41 -0.46
N VAL A 71 5.12 1.38 0.05
CA VAL A 71 5.34 0.85 1.39
C VAL A 71 5.84 -0.58 1.25
N SER A 72 7.01 -0.88 1.82
CA SER A 72 7.60 -2.22 1.80
C SER A 72 7.86 -2.73 3.22
N ILE A 73 7.63 -4.03 3.42
CA ILE A 73 7.88 -4.73 4.68
C ILE A 73 8.72 -5.97 4.45
N GLU A 74 9.59 -6.28 5.40
CA GLU A 74 10.36 -7.52 5.41
C GLU A 74 9.44 -8.69 5.80
N ILE A 75 9.59 -9.84 5.13
CA ILE A 75 8.90 -11.08 5.50
C ILE A 75 9.89 -12.00 6.23
N ASP A 76 10.33 -11.58 7.42
CA ASP A 76 11.32 -12.30 8.25
C ASP A 76 10.80 -13.65 8.75
N GLY A 77 10.92 -14.70 7.92
CA GLY A 77 10.58 -16.06 8.29
C GLY A 77 9.08 -16.33 8.47
N GLU A 78 8.23 -15.31 8.33
CA GLU A 78 6.78 -15.48 8.32
C GLU A 78 6.32 -16.01 6.96
N PRO A 79 5.77 -17.24 6.90
CA PRO A 79 5.51 -17.91 5.61
C PRO A 79 4.35 -17.27 4.83
N LYS A 80 3.53 -16.43 5.48
CA LYS A 80 2.39 -15.75 4.86
C LYS A 80 2.28 -14.35 5.44
N ARG A 81 2.34 -13.37 4.56
CA ARG A 81 2.08 -11.98 4.89
C ARG A 81 1.23 -11.35 3.81
N PHE A 82 0.27 -10.55 4.23
CA PHE A 82 -0.68 -9.86 3.38
C PHE A 82 -0.60 -8.38 3.69
N LEU A 83 -0.70 -7.56 2.65
CA LEU A 83 -0.81 -6.11 2.77
C LEU A 83 -2.20 -5.67 2.31
N ARG A 84 -2.77 -4.69 3.01
CA ARG A 84 -3.98 -3.99 2.62
C ARG A 84 -3.73 -2.49 2.66
N LEU A 85 -4.20 -1.80 1.63
CA LEU A 85 -4.39 -0.35 1.66
C LEU A 85 -5.83 -0.04 2.08
N ARG A 86 -6.01 0.75 3.14
CA ARG A 86 -7.29 1.32 3.53
C ARG A 86 -7.29 2.82 3.23
N VAL A 87 -8.30 3.27 2.48
CA VAL A 87 -8.50 4.68 2.14
C VAL A 87 -9.77 5.15 2.85
N MET A 88 -9.64 6.19 3.67
CA MET A 88 -10.72 6.75 4.47
C MET A 88 -10.87 8.22 4.11
N GLY A 89 -12.10 8.67 3.89
CA GLY A 89 -12.42 10.10 3.80
C GLY A 89 -13.15 10.54 5.04
N ASP A 90 -12.99 11.81 5.40
CA ASP A 90 -13.82 12.49 6.41
C ASP A 90 -15.23 12.80 5.90
#